data_AF-A0A432CA87-F1
#
_entry.id   AF-A0A432CA87-F1
#
_cell.length_a   1.000
_cell.length_b   1.000
_cell.length_c   1.000
_cell.angle_alpha   90.00
_cell.angle_beta   90.00
_cell.angle_gamma   90.00
#
_symmetry.space_group_name_H-M   'P 1'
#
loop_
_entity.id
_entity.type
_entity.pdbx_description
1 polymer ?
#
loop_
_entity_poly.entity_id
_entity_poly.type
_entity_poly.pdbx_seq_one_letter_code
_entity_poly.pdbx_strand_id
1 'polypeptide(L)'
;YIETDMRAMYNPTRMKVIEKAAFKLVDKIKSLCPKCRTPGFGIIDRREGLPCQQCHFPTRSTLSHIYSCQKCSYKKEEKYPNGKQTEDPMYCDICNP
;
A
#
# COMPACT_ATOMS: atom_id res chain seq x y z
N TYR A 1 28.72 -3.16 -34.22
CA TYR A 1 27.70 -3.68 -33.29
C TYR A 1 26.94 -2.49 -32.73
N ILE A 2 25.61 -2.49 -32.79
CA ILE A 2 24.76 -1.40 -32.25
C ILE A 2 23.98 -1.99 -31.09
N GLU A 3 24.16 -1.45 -29.89
CA GLU A 3 23.37 -1.78 -28.71
C GLU A 3 22.33 -0.71 -28.44
N THR A 4 21.20 -1.12 -27.87
CA THR A 4 20.16 -0.21 -27.38
C THR A 4 20.54 0.29 -25.99
N ASP A 5 20.49 1.61 -25.81
CA ASP A 5 20.76 2.25 -24.52
C ASP A 5 19.60 2.01 -23.53
N MET A 6 19.85 1.14 -22.54
CA MET A 6 18.84 0.73 -21.56
C MET A 6 18.80 1.62 -20.30
N ARG A 7 19.48 2.78 -20.31
CA ARG A 7 19.37 3.77 -19.23
C ARG A 7 17.92 4.24 -19.11
N ALA A 8 17.49 4.54 -17.89
CA ALA A 8 16.08 4.80 -17.58
C ALA A 8 15.46 5.97 -18.38
N MET A 9 16.25 7.01 -18.70
CA MET A 9 15.82 8.15 -19.50
C MET A 9 15.66 7.86 -21.00
N TYR A 10 16.18 6.72 -21.48
CA TYR A 10 16.11 6.32 -22.88
C TYR A 10 15.29 5.05 -23.09
N ASN A 11 14.81 4.41 -22.03
CA ASN A 11 13.93 3.24 -22.10
C ASN A 11 12.47 3.66 -21.86
N PRO A 12 11.59 3.65 -22.89
CA PRO A 12 10.21 4.13 -22.77
C PRO A 12 9.38 3.41 -21.71
N THR A 13 9.62 2.11 -21.48
CA THR A 13 8.90 1.34 -20.46
C THR A 13 9.29 1.79 -19.05
N ARG A 14 10.59 2.07 -18.81
CA ARG A 14 11.08 2.62 -17.54
C ARG A 14 10.56 4.03 -17.31
N MET A 15 10.52 4.87 -18.34
CA MET A 15 9.96 6.23 -18.24
C MET A 15 8.50 6.22 -17.78
N LYS A 16 7.65 5.32 -18.33
CA LYS A 16 6.25 5.15 -17.89
C LYS A 16 6.14 4.73 -16.42
N VAL A 17 7.05 3.90 -15.92
CA VAL A 17 7.06 3.51 -14.50
C VAL A 17 7.48 4.68 -13.61
N ILE A 18 8.49 5.45 -14.03
CA ILE A 18 8.95 6.65 -13.32
C ILE A 18 7.83 7.70 -13.25
N GLU A 19 7.12 7.93 -14.35
CA GLU A 19 5.96 8.82 -14.39
C GLU A 19 4.89 8.41 -13.36
N LYS A 20 4.50 7.13 -13.34
CA LYS A 20 3.55 6.61 -12.34
C LYS A 20 4.07 6.77 -10.90
N ALA A 21 5.36 6.56 -10.68
CA ALA A 21 5.98 6.75 -9.37
C ALA A 21 5.98 8.23 -8.96
N ALA A 22 6.20 9.15 -9.90
CA ALA A 22 6.15 10.59 -9.66
C ALA A 22 4.74 11.03 -9.25
N PHE A 23 3.68 10.55 -9.93
CA PHE A 23 2.30 10.83 -9.51
C PHE A 23 2.01 10.32 -8.10
N LYS A 24 2.41 9.08 -7.78
CA LYS A 24 2.29 8.53 -6.42
C LYS A 24 3.04 9.36 -5.37
N LEU A 25 4.21 9.91 -5.72
CA LEU A 25 4.97 10.78 -4.83
C LEU A 25 4.24 12.11 -4.60
N VAL A 26 3.69 12.73 -5.65
CA VAL A 26 2.90 13.96 -5.55
C VAL A 26 1.68 13.76 -4.65
N ASP A 27 0.95 12.65 -4.82
CA ASP A 27 -0.21 12.33 -3.98
C ASP A 27 0.20 12.14 -2.51
N LYS A 28 1.32 11.47 -2.27
CA LYS A 28 1.87 11.29 -0.93
C LYS A 28 2.26 12.62 -0.29
N ILE A 29 2.92 13.52 -1.02
CA ILE A 29 3.30 14.86 -0.52
C ILE A 29 2.06 15.67 -0.13
N LYS A 30 0.97 15.58 -0.91
CA LYS A 30 -0.29 16.25 -0.60
C LYS A 30 -1.01 15.69 0.64
N SER A 31 -0.68 14.47 1.07
CA SER A 31 -1.22 13.89 2.30
C SER A 31 -0.54 14.49 3.54
N LEU A 32 -1.28 15.32 4.27
CA LEU A 32 -0.77 16.03 5.45
C LEU A 32 -1.01 15.25 6.73
N CYS A 33 -0.05 15.31 7.65
CA CYS A 33 -0.25 14.76 8.99
C CYS A 33 -1.37 15.52 9.73
N PRO A 34 -2.37 14.83 10.30
CA PRO A 34 -3.47 15.50 10.99
C PRO A 34 -3.03 16.19 12.29
N LYS A 35 -1.87 15.83 12.86
CA LYS A 35 -1.33 16.46 14.08
C LYS A 35 -0.43 17.67 13.80
N CYS A 36 0.54 17.54 12.90
CA CYS A 36 1.57 18.57 12.69
C CYS A 36 1.58 19.18 11.29
N ARG A 37 0.62 18.79 10.43
CA ARG A 37 0.48 19.22 9.03
C ARG A 37 1.70 18.99 8.14
N THR A 38 2.66 18.18 8.58
CA THR A 38 3.82 17.84 7.75
C THR A 38 3.37 16.98 6.57
N PRO A 39 3.82 17.28 5.33
CA PRO A 39 3.51 16.49 4.15
C PRO A 39 4.09 15.08 4.20
N GLY A 40 3.51 14.16 3.46
CA GLY A 40 4.00 12.77 3.37
C GLY A 40 3.40 11.82 4.40
N PHE A 41 2.26 12.17 5.04
CA PHE A 41 1.57 11.25 5.95
C PHE A 41 1.03 10.07 5.17
N GLY A 42 1.57 8.88 5.40
CA GLY A 42 1.29 7.73 4.55
C GLY A 42 1.45 6.41 5.28
N ILE A 43 1.08 5.35 4.58
CA ILE A 43 1.15 3.97 5.05
C ILE A 43 2.62 3.60 5.30
N ILE A 44 2.90 3.05 6.48
CA ILE A 44 4.19 2.48 6.84
C ILE A 44 4.12 0.97 7.04
N ASP A 45 2.92 0.44 7.29
CA ASP A 45 2.72 -0.97 7.59
C ASP A 45 1.28 -1.38 7.26
N ARG A 46 1.06 -2.67 7.04
CA ARG A 46 -0.25 -3.28 6.81
C ARG A 46 -0.41 -4.41 7.82
N ARG A 47 -1.58 -4.47 8.47
CA ARG A 47 -1.92 -5.64 9.28
C ARG A 47 -2.75 -6.59 8.46
N GLU A 48 -2.31 -7.83 8.41
CA GLU A 48 -3.06 -8.95 7.85
C GLU A 48 -4.04 -9.48 8.91
N GLY A 49 -4.95 -10.38 8.51
CA GLY A 49 -5.92 -11.01 9.41
C GLY A 49 -7.37 -10.67 9.13
N LEU A 50 -7.73 -10.32 7.89
CA LEU A 50 -9.14 -10.20 7.52
C LEU A 50 -9.84 -11.56 7.74
N PRO A 51 -10.97 -11.63 8.47
CA PRO A 51 -11.57 -12.92 8.81
C PRO A 51 -12.15 -13.60 7.56
N CYS A 52 -11.90 -14.91 7.42
CA CYS A 52 -12.55 -15.73 6.39
C CYS A 52 -14.07 -15.75 6.60
N GLN A 53 -14.85 -15.59 5.52
CA GLN A 53 -16.32 -15.60 5.58
C GLN A 53 -16.91 -16.92 6.09
N GLN A 54 -16.20 -18.04 5.94
CA GLN A 54 -16.68 -19.37 6.30
C GLN A 54 -16.17 -19.83 7.67
N CYS A 55 -14.85 -19.88 7.86
CA CYS A 55 -14.24 -20.42 9.08
C CYS A 55 -13.80 -19.34 10.09
N HIS A 56 -13.89 -18.05 9.74
CA HIS A 56 -13.46 -16.91 10.56
C HIS A 56 -11.96 -16.87 10.91
N PHE A 57 -11.17 -17.80 10.37
CA PHE A 57 -9.71 -17.78 10.53
C PHE A 57 -9.13 -16.49 9.90
N PRO A 58 -8.15 -15.84 10.56
CA PRO A 58 -7.50 -14.66 10.02
C PRO A 58 -6.72 -15.01 8.75
N THR A 59 -7.12 -14.45 7.61
CA THR A 59 -6.41 -14.66 6.33
C THR A 59 -5.24 -13.70 6.17
N ARG A 60 -4.43 -13.90 5.12
CA ARG A 60 -3.32 -12.98 4.77
C ARG A 60 -3.80 -11.67 4.14
N SER A 61 -5.10 -11.50 3.95
CA SER A 61 -5.65 -10.26 3.43
C SER A 61 -5.54 -9.13 4.44
N THR A 62 -5.37 -7.91 3.91
CA THR A 62 -5.18 -6.71 4.71
C THR A 62 -6.43 -6.37 5.51
N LEU A 63 -6.30 -6.42 6.84
CA LEU A 63 -7.29 -5.98 7.81
C LEU A 63 -7.23 -4.46 8.03
N SER A 64 -6.02 -3.89 8.12
CA SER A 64 -5.84 -2.46 8.35
C SER A 64 -4.54 -1.91 7.76
N HIS A 65 -4.53 -0.62 7.48
CA HIS A 65 -3.32 0.15 7.17
C HIS A 65 -2.88 0.97 8.38
N ILE A 66 -1.58 1.00 8.63
CA ILE A 66 -0.97 1.86 9.65
C ILE A 66 -0.31 3.04 8.93
N TYR A 67 -0.84 4.23 9.17
CA TYR A 67 -0.29 5.49 8.71
C TYR A 67 0.64 6.07 9.77
N SER A 68 1.73 6.70 9.35
CA SER A 68 2.65 7.38 10.27
C SER A 68 3.21 8.67 9.70
N CYS A 69 3.46 9.64 10.60
CA CYS A 69 4.20 10.85 10.29
C CYS A 69 5.69 10.69 10.57
N GLN A 70 6.53 11.02 9.60
CA GLN A 70 7.99 10.97 9.73
C GLN A 70 8.56 12.07 10.66
N LYS A 71 7.81 13.15 10.91
CA LYS A 71 8.28 14.26 11.76
C LYS A 71 7.91 14.10 13.23
N CYS A 72 6.63 13.82 13.53
CA CYS A 72 6.13 13.78 14.90
C CYS A 72 5.78 12.37 15.39
N SER A 73 6.05 11.34 14.58
CA SER A 73 5.77 9.93 14.91
C SER A 73 4.31 9.60 15.22
N TYR A 74 3.37 10.51 14.89
CA TYR A 74 1.95 10.24 15.02
C TYR A 74 1.55 9.05 14.14
N LYS A 75 0.84 8.09 14.72
CA LYS A 75 0.30 6.92 14.03
C LYS A 75 -1.23 6.95 14.01
N LYS A 76 -1.82 6.50 12.90
CA LYS A 76 -3.26 6.27 12.75
C LYS A 76 -3.45 4.89 12.11
N GLU A 77 -4.30 4.07 12.69
CA GLU A 77 -4.73 2.81 12.09
C GLU A 77 -6.07 3.00 11.39
N GLU A 78 -6.18 2.51 10.16
CA GLU A 78 -7.40 2.56 9.37
C GLU A 78 -7.80 1.14 8.95
N LYS A 79 -8.93 0.67 9.51
CA LYS A 79 -9.45 -0.67 9.25
C LYS A 79 -10.18 -0.72 7.91
N TYR A 80 -10.15 -1.89 7.29
CA TYR A 80 -10.84 -2.19 6.04
C TYR A 80 -10.53 -1.20 4.90
N PRO A 81 -9.24 -0.93 4.61
CA PRO A 81 -8.84 0.05 3.61
C PRO A 81 -9.31 -0.30 2.20
N ASN A 82 -9.63 -1.57 1.95
CA ASN A 82 -10.16 -2.07 0.68
C ASN A 82 -11.69 -2.20 0.67
N GLY A 83 -12.39 -1.70 1.70
CA GLY A 83 -13.85 -1.82 1.84
C GLY A 83 -14.37 -3.24 2.14
N LYS A 84 -13.47 -4.22 2.28
CA LYS A 84 -13.80 -5.59 2.65
C LYS A 84 -13.69 -5.78 4.17
N GLN A 85 -14.69 -6.43 4.78
CA GLN A 85 -14.68 -6.79 6.21
C GLN A 85 -14.31 -8.25 6.45
N THR A 86 -14.41 -9.08 5.43
CA THR A 86 -14.17 -10.51 5.44
C THR A 86 -13.52 -10.92 4.13
N GLU A 87 -12.79 -12.02 4.10
CA GLU A 87 -12.20 -12.56 2.87
C GLU A 87 -12.90 -13.83 2.38
N ASP A 88 -12.91 -13.99 1.06
CA ASP A 88 -13.40 -15.20 0.39
C ASP A 88 -12.60 -16.44 0.85
N PRO A 89 -13.27 -17.57 1.17
CA PRO A 89 -12.61 -18.83 1.53
C PRO A 89 -11.55 -19.31 0.54
N MET A 90 -11.63 -18.94 -0.75
CA MET A 90 -10.61 -19.19 -1.77
C MET A 90 -9.21 -18.69 -1.37
N TYR A 91 -9.12 -17.63 -0.56
CA TYR A 91 -7.87 -17.03 -0.11
C TYR A 91 -7.52 -17.37 1.35
N CYS A 92 -8.19 -18.35 1.95
CA CYS A 92 -7.98 -18.75 3.34
C CYS A 92 -7.14 -20.02 3.42
N ASP A 93 -5.98 -19.94 4.07
CA ASP A 93 -5.06 -21.07 4.30
C ASP A 93 -5.71 -22.28 5.02
N ILE A 94 -6.87 -22.10 5.68
CA ILE A 94 -7.63 -23.19 6.33
C ILE A 94 -8.72 -23.77 5.43
N CYS A 95 -9.43 -22.94 4.66
CA CYS A 95 -10.52 -23.40 3.78
C CYS A 95 -10.01 -23.89 2.42
N ASN A 96 -8.92 -23.30 1.95
CA ASN A 96 -8.24 -23.62 0.70
C ASN A 96 -6.71 -23.64 0.93
N PRO A 97 -6.19 -24.72 1.56
CA PRO A 97 -4.76 -24.90 1.79
C PRO A 97 -3.91 -24.93 0.52
#